data_AF-A1AKL9-F1
#
_entry.id   AF-A1AKL9-F1
#
_cell.length_a   1.000
_cell.length_b   1.000
_cell.length_c   1.000
_cell.angle_alpha   90.00
_cell.angle_beta   90.00
_cell.angle_gamma   90.00
#
_symmetry.space_group_name_H-M   'P 1'
#
loop_
_entity.id
_entity.type
_entity.pdbx_description
1 polymer ?
#
loop_
_entity_poly.entity_id
_entity_poly.type
_entity_poly.pdbx_seq_one_letter_code
_entity_poly.pdbx_strand_id
1 'polypeptide(L)'
;MGGCTLLNPYESSFSCPETSNGKCVSVQTAYKESAVGPGNPNDPVPEHKEDDCGTDNAAPGSCTDIKNTLSLNPQARENAPYSRYQSALFEKFSGLLKEPVTPIVAPPKTMRVLLLPYTGQDNEFYMLRYVYFFVDEPRWLLDGSVMSGEEE
;
A
#
# COMPACT_ATOMS: atom_id res chain seq x y z
N MET A 1 3.98 35.16 3.32
CA MET A 1 3.77 33.89 2.58
C MET A 1 3.28 32.85 3.58
N GLY A 2 1.98 32.66 3.71
CA GLY A 2 1.40 31.72 4.67
C GLY A 2 -0.10 31.61 4.41
N GLY A 3 -0.49 30.64 3.57
CA GLY A 3 -1.83 30.57 2.99
C GLY A 3 -2.32 29.15 2.77
N CYS A 4 -2.09 28.24 3.73
CA CYS A 4 -2.60 26.86 3.66
C CYS A 4 -3.20 26.33 4.98
N THR A 5 -3.65 27.19 5.90
CA THR A 5 -4.32 26.75 7.15
C THR A 5 -5.84 26.94 7.15
N LEU A 6 -6.42 27.54 6.10
CA LEU A 6 -7.84 27.90 6.07
C LEU A 6 -8.80 26.76 5.67
N LEU A 7 -8.30 25.65 5.15
CA LEU A 7 -9.12 24.59 4.52
C LEU A 7 -8.91 23.19 5.12
N ASN A 8 -8.16 23.06 6.21
CA ASN A 8 -8.06 21.78 6.92
C ASN A 8 -8.79 21.89 8.27
N PRO A 9 -9.95 21.23 8.45
CA PRO A 9 -10.68 21.24 9.72
C PRO A 9 -10.00 20.39 10.81
N TYR A 10 -8.85 19.78 10.51
CA TYR A 10 -8.05 19.00 11.44
C TYR A 10 -6.81 19.78 11.87
N GLU A 11 -6.64 19.91 13.19
CA GLU A 11 -5.40 20.40 13.77
C GLU A 11 -4.25 19.42 13.49
N SER A 12 -3.08 19.92 13.12
CA SER A 12 -1.86 19.12 13.01
C SER A 12 -1.28 18.73 14.38
N SER A 13 -1.74 19.39 15.44
CA SER A 13 -1.51 19.06 16.84
C SER A 13 -2.56 18.08 17.35
N PHE A 14 -2.20 16.81 17.41
CA PHE A 14 -3.02 15.78 18.05
C PHE A 14 -3.17 16.10 19.54
N SER A 15 -4.39 16.29 20.03
CA SER A 15 -4.68 16.45 21.45
C SER A 15 -4.49 15.10 22.17
N CYS A 16 -3.26 14.77 22.60
CA CYS A 16 -3.05 13.56 23.39
C CYS A 16 -3.39 13.81 24.86
N PRO A 17 -4.32 13.05 25.45
CA PRO A 17 -4.28 12.78 26.88
C PRO A 17 -3.15 11.79 27.19
N GLU A 18 -2.43 12.01 28.30
CA GLU A 18 -1.31 11.14 28.70
C GLU A 18 -1.78 9.70 28.94
N THR A 19 -1.03 8.74 28.40
CA THR A 19 -1.17 7.31 28.71
C THR A 19 0.16 6.78 29.21
N SER A 20 0.13 5.84 30.16
CA SER A 20 1.28 5.48 31.00
C SER A 20 2.47 4.87 30.27
N ASN A 21 2.41 4.60 28.95
CA ASN A 21 3.47 3.91 28.21
C ASN A 21 3.74 4.47 26.80
N GLY A 22 3.49 5.75 26.52
CA GLY A 22 3.78 6.36 25.22
C GLY A 22 4.11 7.84 25.28
N LYS A 23 5.04 8.30 24.43
CA LYS A 23 5.32 9.73 24.26
C LYS A 23 4.29 10.34 23.31
N CYS A 24 3.66 11.43 23.71
CA CYS A 24 2.89 12.24 22.77
C CYS A 24 3.82 13.23 22.06
N VAL A 25 4.08 12.97 20.78
CA VAL A 25 4.86 13.86 19.90
C VAL A 25 4.16 13.94 18.55
N SER A 26 4.44 15.00 17.78
CA SER A 26 3.89 15.14 16.44
C SER A 26 4.44 14.07 15.49
N VAL A 27 3.68 13.79 14.43
CA VAL A 27 4.05 12.82 13.40
C VAL A 27 5.43 13.11 12.80
N GLN A 28 5.75 14.39 12.58
CA GLN A 28 7.04 14.78 12.02
C GLN A 28 8.19 14.48 12.98
N THR A 29 7.97 14.64 14.29
CA THR A 29 8.97 14.33 15.31
C THR A 29 9.18 12.83 15.45
N ALA A 30 8.09 12.06 15.52
CA ALA A 30 8.16 10.60 15.56
C ALA A 30 8.92 10.02 14.34
N TYR A 31 8.72 10.61 13.15
CA TYR A 31 9.44 10.20 11.94
C TYR A 31 10.94 10.48 12.01
N LYS A 32 11.34 11.64 12.54
CA LYS A 32 12.77 11.97 12.71
C LYS A 32 13.43 11.06 13.75
N GLU A 33 12.73 10.81 14.86
CA GLU A 33 13.19 9.91 15.92
C GLU A 33 13.25 8.44 15.49
N SER A 34 12.49 8.02 14.48
CA SER A 34 12.59 6.66 13.95
C SER A 34 13.64 6.51 12.86
N ALA A 35 13.91 7.58 12.09
CA ALA A 35 14.94 7.60 11.06
C ALA A 35 16.36 7.56 11.67
N VAL A 36 16.55 8.23 12.81
CA VAL A 36 17.74 8.07 13.64
C VAL A 36 17.48 6.83 14.51
N GLY A 37 18.17 5.71 14.28
CA GLY A 37 18.01 4.50 15.10
C GLY A 37 18.28 4.76 16.61
N PRO A 38 18.30 3.73 17.48
CA PRO A 38 18.51 3.88 18.92
C PRO A 38 19.97 4.28 19.25
N GLY A 39 20.37 5.46 18.82
CA GLY A 39 21.60 6.17 19.14
C GLY A 39 21.29 7.37 20.03
N ASN A 40 22.31 7.94 20.65
CA ASN A 40 22.10 9.02 21.61
C ASN A 40 21.58 10.27 20.89
N PRO A 41 20.69 11.06 21.50
CA PRO A 41 20.14 12.28 20.90
C PRO A 41 21.18 13.39 20.62
N ASN A 42 22.45 13.17 20.94
CA ASN A 42 23.58 14.06 20.65
C ASN A 42 24.44 13.57 19.47
N ASP A 43 24.13 12.42 18.88
CA ASP A 43 24.83 11.96 17.70
C ASP A 43 24.32 12.75 16.48
N PRO A 44 25.21 13.36 15.67
CA PRO A 44 24.79 14.06 14.48
C PRO A 44 24.03 13.11 13.56
N VAL A 45 22.86 13.56 13.10
CA VAL A 45 22.06 12.87 12.08
C VAL A 45 23.00 12.47 10.95
N PRO A 46 23.10 11.17 10.59
CA PRO A 46 23.86 10.80 9.42
C PRO A 46 23.16 11.46 8.23
N GLU A 47 23.79 12.48 7.65
CA GLU A 47 23.40 12.97 6.34
C GLU A 47 23.46 11.77 5.40
N HIS A 48 22.29 11.39 4.87
CA HIS A 48 22.21 10.46 3.75
C HIS A 48 23.08 11.04 2.64
N LYS A 49 24.29 10.48 2.45
CA LYS A 49 24.88 10.49 1.13
C LYS A 49 23.94 9.64 0.30
N GLU A 50 23.18 10.31 -0.57
CA GLU A 50 22.58 9.65 -1.72
C GLU A 50 23.74 8.97 -2.45
N ASP A 51 23.86 7.65 -2.30
CA ASP A 51 24.66 6.88 -3.22
C ASP A 51 23.93 6.97 -4.56
N ASP A 52 24.38 7.94 -5.36
CA ASP A 52 24.01 8.16 -6.74
C ASP A 52 24.29 6.87 -7.52
N CYS A 53 23.28 6.02 -7.68
CA CYS A 53 23.30 4.96 -8.68
C CYS A 53 22.97 5.59 -10.04
N GLY A 54 23.86 6.47 -10.48
CA GLY A 54 23.79 7.21 -11.72
C GLY A 54 24.97 6.81 -12.59
N THR A 55 24.76 5.86 -13.49
CA THR A 55 25.36 5.89 -14.84
C THR A 55 24.60 4.92 -15.73
N ASP A 56 24.13 5.48 -16.83
CA ASP A 56 23.35 4.78 -17.86
C ASP A 56 24.18 3.62 -18.41
N ASN A 57 23.52 2.48 -18.65
CA ASN A 57 24.01 1.23 -19.26
C ASN A 57 24.46 0.08 -18.33
N ALA A 58 23.67 -0.25 -17.30
CA ALA A 58 23.74 -1.55 -16.63
C ALA A 58 22.34 -2.19 -16.52
N ALA A 59 22.27 -3.52 -16.73
CA ALA A 59 21.05 -4.32 -16.67
C ALA A 59 20.35 -4.22 -15.29
N PRO A 60 19.01 -4.36 -15.23
CA PRO A 60 18.27 -4.25 -13.98
C PRO A 60 18.70 -5.37 -13.02
N GLY A 61 19.35 -5.00 -11.91
CA GLY A 61 19.69 -5.93 -10.82
C GLY A 61 21.15 -5.99 -10.37
N SER A 62 22.06 -5.16 -10.90
CA SER A 62 23.48 -5.23 -10.50
C SER A 62 23.91 -4.07 -9.58
N CYS A 63 23.37 -4.04 -8.36
CA CYS A 63 24.09 -3.43 -7.24
C CYS A 63 24.91 -4.54 -6.56
N THR A 64 26.15 -4.74 -7.01
CA THR A 64 27.11 -5.60 -6.32
C THR A 64 28.08 -4.74 -5.53
N ASP A 65 27.77 -4.53 -4.26
CA ASP A 65 28.74 -4.21 -3.20
C ASP A 65 28.17 -4.90 -1.94
N ILE A 66 28.81 -5.88 -1.32
CA ILE A 66 30.06 -5.76 -0.56
C ILE A 66 30.84 -7.09 -0.65
N LYS A 67 31.97 -7.11 -1.36
CA LYS A 67 33.06 -8.05 -1.05
C LYS A 67 34.09 -7.31 -0.19
N ASN A 68 34.56 -8.02 0.83
CA ASN A 68 35.62 -7.64 1.78
C ASN A 68 35.25 -6.66 2.89
N THR A 69 34.53 -7.16 3.90
CA THR A 69 35.10 -7.39 5.24
C THR A 69 34.08 -8.15 6.10
N LEU A 70 33.93 -9.46 5.87
CA LEU A 70 33.35 -10.33 6.91
C LEU A 70 34.37 -10.47 8.04
N SER A 71 34.51 -9.42 8.85
CA SER A 71 34.90 -9.58 10.23
C SER A 71 33.71 -10.25 10.91
N LEU A 72 33.80 -11.57 11.06
CA LEU A 72 32.87 -12.39 11.84
C LEU A 72 32.92 -11.89 13.29
N ASN A 73 32.10 -10.88 13.59
CA ASN A 73 31.89 -10.42 14.95
C ASN A 73 31.23 -11.58 15.74
N PRO A 74 31.80 -12.03 16.87
CA PRO A 74 31.24 -13.14 17.67
C PRO A 74 29.81 -12.89 18.17
N GLN A 75 29.36 -11.62 18.14
CA GLN A 75 28.03 -11.16 18.55
C GLN A 75 26.90 -11.62 17.61
N ALA A 76 27.21 -12.12 16.41
CA ALA A 76 26.20 -12.74 15.54
C ALA A 76 25.67 -14.08 16.10
N ARG A 77 26.29 -14.65 17.13
CA ARG A 77 25.88 -15.92 17.74
C ARG A 77 24.81 -15.80 18.83
N GLU A 78 24.62 -14.64 19.45
CA GLU A 78 23.56 -14.44 20.47
C GLU A 78 22.17 -14.25 19.86
N ASN A 79 22.10 -13.76 18.62
CA ASN A 79 20.84 -13.58 17.89
C ASN A 79 20.42 -14.82 17.10
N ALA A 80 21.12 -15.95 17.24
CA ALA A 80 20.80 -17.20 16.56
C ALA A 80 19.34 -17.70 16.82
N PRO A 81 18.81 -17.72 18.06
CA PRO A 81 17.43 -18.15 18.29
C PRO A 81 16.42 -17.11 17.82
N TYR A 82 16.71 -15.82 17.99
CA TYR A 82 15.83 -14.73 17.55
C TYR A 82 15.72 -14.65 16.03
N SER A 83 16.83 -14.82 15.31
CA SER A 83 16.88 -14.91 13.84
C SER A 83 16.14 -16.13 13.32
N ARG A 84 16.21 -17.28 14.02
CA ARG A 84 15.41 -18.48 13.70
C ARG A 84 13.91 -18.26 13.90
N TYR A 85 13.51 -17.55 14.95
CA TYR A 85 12.12 -17.19 15.18
C TYR A 85 11.59 -16.26 14.08
N GLN A 86 12.34 -15.21 13.73
CA GLN A 86 11.96 -14.28 12.67
C GLN A 86 11.84 -14.97 11.31
N SER A 87 12.80 -15.83 10.96
CA SER A 87 12.74 -16.58 9.69
C SER A 87 11.54 -17.54 9.65
N ALA A 88 11.25 -18.28 10.72
CA ALA A 88 10.06 -19.15 10.78
C ALA A 88 8.74 -18.36 10.74
N LEU A 89 8.71 -17.18 11.35
CA LEU A 89 7.55 -16.28 11.32
C LEU A 89 7.31 -15.75 9.90
N PHE A 90 8.35 -15.23 9.25
CA PHE A 90 8.26 -14.73 7.88
C PHE A 90 7.98 -15.84 6.88
N GLU A 91 8.48 -17.04 7.09
CA GLU A 91 8.14 -18.21 6.28
C GLU A 91 6.64 -18.53 6.37
N LYS A 92 6.05 -18.53 7.57
CA LYS A 92 4.60 -18.71 7.74
C LYS A 92 3.80 -17.60 7.04
N PHE A 93 4.19 -16.34 7.22
CA PHE A 93 3.53 -15.23 6.53
C PHE A 93 3.67 -15.34 5.00
N SER A 94 4.84 -15.73 4.51
CA SER A 94 5.07 -15.96 3.08
C SER A 94 4.21 -17.10 2.54
N GLY A 95 3.97 -18.15 3.35
CA GLY A 95 3.08 -19.25 3.01
C GLY A 95 1.62 -18.79 2.87
N LEU A 96 1.16 -17.92 3.77
CA LEU A 96 -0.18 -17.32 3.71
C LEU A 96 -0.33 -16.35 2.52
N LEU A 97 0.74 -15.64 2.13
CA LEU A 97 0.76 -14.77 0.96
C LEU A 97 0.89 -15.53 -0.37
N LYS A 98 1.29 -16.81 -0.32
CA LYS A 98 1.41 -17.71 -1.47
C LYS A 98 0.12 -18.50 -1.72
N GLU A 99 -0.88 -18.34 -0.85
CA GLU A 99 -2.24 -18.81 -1.12
C GLU A 99 -2.74 -18.24 -2.46
N PRO A 100 -3.48 -19.04 -3.25
CA PRO A 100 -3.81 -18.67 -4.62
C PRO A 100 -4.53 -17.33 -4.65
N VAL A 101 -4.12 -16.49 -5.59
CA VAL A 101 -4.70 -15.16 -5.81
C VAL A 101 -6.22 -15.26 -5.80
N THR A 102 -6.85 -14.47 -4.93
CA THR A 102 -8.30 -14.41 -4.85
C THR A 102 -8.83 -14.02 -6.23
N PRO A 103 -9.67 -14.85 -6.85
CA PRO A 103 -10.10 -14.59 -8.22
C PRO A 103 -10.96 -13.33 -8.21
N ILE A 104 -10.63 -12.38 -9.07
CA ILE A 104 -11.37 -11.12 -9.19
C ILE A 104 -12.44 -11.28 -10.28
N VAL A 105 -13.66 -10.80 -10.00
CA VAL A 105 -14.73 -10.77 -11.00
C VAL A 105 -14.53 -9.53 -11.87
N ALA A 106 -14.36 -9.72 -13.17
CA ALA A 106 -14.38 -8.60 -14.11
C ALA A 106 -15.81 -8.02 -14.20
N PRO A 107 -16.01 -6.71 -13.99
CA PRO A 107 -17.34 -6.11 -14.14
C PRO A 107 -17.84 -6.28 -15.58
N PRO A 108 -19.09 -6.75 -15.78
CA PRO A 108 -19.64 -6.90 -17.11
C PRO A 108 -19.95 -5.53 -17.73
N LYS A 109 -19.93 -5.46 -19.06
CA LYS A 109 -20.50 -4.31 -19.76
C LYS A 109 -22.01 -4.31 -19.55
N THR A 110 -22.56 -3.16 -19.18
CA THR A 110 -24.00 -3.01 -18.94
C THR A 110 -24.61 -2.00 -19.90
N MET A 111 -25.79 -2.33 -20.41
CA MET A 111 -26.60 -1.42 -21.21
C MET A 111 -27.69 -0.84 -20.33
N ARG A 112 -27.87 0.48 -20.43
CA ARG A 112 -28.92 1.20 -19.72
C ARG A 112 -29.96 1.70 -20.71
N VAL A 113 -31.19 1.21 -20.56
CA VAL A 113 -32.35 1.67 -21.34
C VAL A 113 -33.16 2.65 -20.50
N LEU A 114 -33.40 3.85 -21.03
CA LEU A 114 -34.29 4.84 -20.43
C LEU A 114 -35.72 4.56 -20.86
N LEU A 115 -36.57 4.18 -19.91
CA LEU A 115 -38.00 4.10 -20.14
C LEU A 115 -38.61 5.45 -19.78
N LEU A 116 -39.17 6.12 -20.78
CA LEU A 116 -39.95 7.35 -20.60
C LEU A 116 -41.27 7.06 -19.88
N PRO A 117 -41.88 8.04 -19.21
CA PRO A 117 -43.15 7.83 -18.53
C PRO A 117 -44.24 7.34 -19.50
N TYR A 118 -44.98 6.32 -19.11
CA TYR A 118 -46.05 5.73 -19.92
C TYR A 118 -47.18 5.20 -19.05
N THR A 119 -48.34 5.01 -19.66
CA THR A 119 -49.50 4.40 -19.00
C THR A 119 -49.57 2.91 -19.35
N GLY A 120 -49.68 2.05 -18.34
CA GLY A 120 -49.87 0.61 -18.48
C GLY A 120 -51.26 0.24 -18.99
N GLN A 121 -51.51 -1.06 -19.18
CA GLN A 121 -52.79 -1.54 -19.70
C GLN A 121 -53.95 -1.30 -18.73
N ASP A 122 -53.69 -1.33 -17.42
CA ASP A 122 -54.67 -1.11 -16.36
C ASP A 122 -54.70 0.34 -15.86
N ASN A 123 -54.35 1.30 -16.74
CA ASN A 123 -54.28 2.73 -16.43
C ASN A 123 -53.29 3.10 -15.31
N GLU A 124 -52.26 2.26 -15.11
CA GLU A 124 -51.17 2.51 -14.17
C GLU A 124 -50.18 3.52 -14.76
N PHE A 125 -49.80 4.54 -14.00
CA PHE A 125 -48.77 5.48 -14.44
C PHE A 125 -47.37 4.99 -14.04
N TYR A 126 -46.59 4.62 -15.04
CA TYR A 126 -45.18 4.27 -14.86
C TYR A 126 -44.32 5.52 -15.04
N MET A 127 -43.59 5.90 -13.99
CA MET A 127 -42.64 7.01 -14.02
C MET A 127 -41.36 6.64 -14.81
N LEU A 128 -40.59 7.68 -15.15
CA LEU A 128 -39.26 7.54 -15.77
C LEU A 128 -38.38 6.61 -14.93
N ARG A 129 -37.84 5.56 -15.57
CA ARG A 129 -36.89 4.64 -14.91
C ARG A 129 -35.85 4.12 -15.87
N TYR A 130 -34.70 3.75 -15.32
CA TYR A 130 -33.66 3.03 -16.04
C TYR A 130 -33.78 1.54 -15.80
N VAL A 131 -33.68 0.75 -16.86
CA VAL A 131 -33.53 -0.70 -16.78
C VAL A 131 -32.12 -1.05 -17.25
N TYR A 132 -31.45 -1.91 -16.49
CA TYR A 132 -30.07 -2.32 -16.75
C TYR A 132 -30.05 -3.77 -17.24
N PHE A 133 -29.30 -4.02 -18.31
CA PHE A 133 -29.06 -5.35 -18.85
C PHE A 133 -27.56 -5.61 -18.89
N PHE A 134 -27.14 -6.84 -18.59
CA PHE A 134 -25.77 -7.27 -18.87
C PHE A 134 -25.66 -7.57 -20.36
N VAL A 135 -24.76 -6.85 -21.04
CA VAL A 135 -24.44 -7.08 -22.45
C VAL A 135 -23.49 -8.26 -22.57
N ASP A 136 -22.55 -8.34 -21.63
CA ASP A 136 -21.56 -9.39 -21.53
C ASP A 136 -21.73 -10.17 -20.22
N GLU A 137 -21.40 -11.46 -20.23
CA GLU A 137 -21.41 -12.27 -19.02
C GLU A 137 -20.23 -11.90 -18.10
N PRO A 138 -20.43 -11.90 -16.77
CA PRO A 138 -19.35 -11.67 -15.83
C PRO A 138 -18.36 -12.83 -15.89
N ARG A 139 -17.06 -12.52 -16.03
CA ARG A 139 -15.99 -13.54 -16.11
C ARG A 139 -15.09 -13.45 -14.89
N TRP A 140 -14.70 -14.59 -14.36
CA TRP A 140 -13.67 -14.69 -13.33
C TRP A 140 -12.30 -14.56 -13.97
N LEU A 141 -11.50 -13.60 -13.49
CA LEU A 141 -10.10 -13.50 -13.86
C LEU A 141 -9.32 -14.34 -12.84
N LEU A 142 -8.93 -15.53 -13.29
CA LEU A 142 -8.14 -16.49 -12.49
C LEU A 142 -6.63 -16.25 -12.63
N ASP A 143 -6.22 -15.44 -13.61
CA ASP A 143 -4.83 -15.14 -13.92
C ASP A 143 -4.56 -13.64 -13.75
N GLY A 144 -3.35 -13.29 -13.34
CA GLY A 144 -2.89 -11.92 -13.06
C GLY A 144 -2.85 -11.01 -14.29
N SER A 145 -3.35 -11.47 -15.43
CA SER A 145 -3.50 -10.68 -16.65
C SER A 145 -4.74 -9.79 -16.54
N VAL A 146 -4.62 -8.71 -15.78
CA VAL A 146 -5.44 -7.50 -15.99
C VAL A 146 -4.93 -6.84 -17.28
N MET A 147 -5.16 -7.47 -18.42
CA MET A 147 -4.77 -6.95 -19.73
C MET A 147 -6.02 -6.72 -20.57
N SER A 148 -6.15 -5.44 -20.94
CA SER A 148 -6.83 -4.91 -22.13
C SER A 148 -8.25 -5.41 -22.38
N GLY A 149 -9.22 -4.68 -21.81
CA GLY A 149 -10.52 -4.51 -22.42
C GLY A 149 -10.47 -3.40 -23.47
N GLU A 150 -9.68 -3.58 -24.53
CA GLU A 150 -9.80 -2.84 -25.78
C GLU A 150 -9.91 -3.87 -26.91
N GLU A 151 -10.77 -3.57 -27.89
CA GLU A 151 -11.08 -4.33 -29.12
C GLU A 151 -12.16 -5.42 -28.99
N GLU A 152 -13.42 -5.03 -29.25
CA GLU A 152 -14.11 -5.29 -30.53
C GLU A 152 -15.30 -4.33 -30.70
#